data_AF-A0A933YIV8-F1
#
_entry.id   AF-A0A933YIV8-F1
#
_cell.length_a   1.000
_cell.length_b   1.000
_cell.length_c   1.000
_cell.angle_alpha   90.00
_cell.angle_beta   90.00
_cell.angle_gamma   90.00
#
_symmetry.space_group_name_H-M   'P 1'
#
loop_
_entity.id
_entity.type
_entity.pdbx_description
1 polymer ?
#
loop_
_entity_poly.entity_id
_entity_poly.type
_entity_poly.pdbx_seq_one_letter_code
_entity_poly.pdbx_strand_id
1 'polypeptide(L)'
;MNSDHRVFNALMQVGLVGFTGLGFLLTALKLPQYGLISNLTSQIFWLYASYRAWKEANQIGIFLNTIMIMLILFYGVLNYWILS
;
A
#
# COMPACT_ATOMS: atom_id res chain seq x y z
N MET A 1 -28.72 0.30 1.42
CA MET A 1 -27.25 0.38 1.25
C MET A 1 -26.59 0.29 2.63
N ASN A 2 -26.11 -0.91 3.00
CA ASN A 2 -25.68 -1.25 4.36
C ASN A 2 -24.52 -0.36 4.84
N SER A 3 -24.60 0.08 6.09
CA SER A 3 -23.60 0.90 6.79
C SER A 3 -22.21 0.26 6.82
N ASP A 4 -22.15 -1.06 6.91
CA ASP A 4 -20.90 -1.82 7.08
C ASP A 4 -19.93 -1.63 5.91
N HIS A 5 -20.45 -1.54 4.69
CA HIS A 5 -19.63 -1.28 3.50
C HIS A 5 -18.99 0.12 3.52
N ARG A 6 -19.67 1.11 4.11
CA ARG A 6 -19.15 2.49 4.19
C ARG A 6 -18.02 2.59 5.22
N VAL A 7 -18.17 1.95 6.37
CA VAL A 7 -17.14 1.93 7.42
C VAL A 7 -15.89 1.21 6.91
N PHE A 8 -16.06 0.04 6.29
CA PHE A 8 -14.94 -0.71 5.72
C PHE A 8 -14.18 0.11 4.66
N ASN A 9 -14.91 0.75 3.74
CA ASN A 9 -14.29 1.60 2.72
C ASN A 9 -13.52 2.77 3.33
N ALA A 10 -14.06 3.40 4.37
CA ALA A 10 -13.39 4.49 5.07
C ALA A 10 -12.10 4.00 5.75
N LEU A 11 -12.13 2.85 6.42
CA LEU A 11 -10.94 2.23 7.02
C LEU A 11 -9.86 1.95 5.96
N MET A 12 -10.25 1.41 4.80
CA MET A 12 -9.32 1.14 3.72
C MET A 12 -8.66 2.43 3.19
N GLN A 13 -9.43 3.51 3.03
CA GLN A 13 -8.89 4.78 2.54
C GLN A 13 -8.00 5.49 3.56
N VAL A 14 -8.41 5.52 4.84
CA VAL A 14 -7.60 6.11 5.91
C VAL A 14 -6.30 5.33 6.08
N GLY A 15 -6.36 4.00 6.05
CA GLY A 15 -5.17 3.15 6.06
C GLY A 15 -4.25 3.42 4.88
N LEU A 16 -4.79 3.52 3.66
CA LEU A 16 -4.02 3.86 2.47
C LEU A 16 -3.25 5.17 2.63
N VAL A 17 -3.95 6.26 2.97
CA VAL A 17 -3.32 7.58 3.12
C VAL A 17 -2.33 7.60 4.28
N GLY A 18 -2.72 7.01 5.42
CA GLY A 18 -1.89 6.96 6.63
C GLY A 18 -0.58 6.21 6.40
N PHE A 19 -0.63 4.97 5.94
CA PHE A 19 0.56 4.13 5.76
C PHE A 19 1.44 4.57 4.59
N THR A 20 0.86 5.06 3.49
CA THR A 20 1.65 5.63 2.39
C THR A 20 2.33 6.93 2.80
N GLY A 21 1.61 7.84 3.45
CA GLY A 21 2.18 9.10 3.96
C GLY A 21 3.28 8.84 4.99
N LEU A 22 3.03 7.95 5.95
CA LEU A 22 4.02 7.55 6.95
C LEU A 22 5.24 6.88 6.32
N GLY A 23 5.04 6.01 5.32
CA GLY A 23 6.13 5.38 4.58
C GLY A 23 7.05 6.39 3.90
N PHE A 24 6.48 7.40 3.23
CA PHE A 24 7.25 8.49 2.63
C PHE A 24 7.96 9.35 3.69
N LEU A 25 7.26 9.71 4.77
CA LEU A 25 7.84 10.50 5.85
C LEU A 25 9.05 9.80 6.48
N LEU A 26 8.93 8.52 6.84
CA LEU A 26 10.01 7.76 7.47
C LEU A 26 11.20 7.58 6.52
N THR A 27 10.93 7.35 5.23
CA THR A 27 11.98 7.29 4.21
C THR A 27 12.70 8.63 4.09
N ALA A 28 11.97 9.75 4.07
CA ALA A 28 12.53 11.09 4.00
C ALA A 28 13.35 11.47 5.25
N LEU A 29 12.95 10.98 6.43
CA LEU A 29 13.67 11.15 7.69
C LEU A 29 14.93 10.27 7.81
N LYS A 30 15.34 9.59 6.74
CA LYS A 30 16.49 8.65 6.73
C LYS A 30 16.30 7.47 7.68
N LEU A 31 15.04 7.03 7.86
CA LEU A 31 14.66 5.82 8.58
C LEU A 31 14.10 4.77 7.59
N PRO A 32 14.91 4.31 6.62
CA PRO A 32 14.43 3.49 5.51
C PRO A 32 13.85 2.15 5.96
N GLN A 33 14.32 1.57 7.07
CA GLN A 33 13.76 0.34 7.65
C GLN A 33 12.27 0.51 8.01
N TYR A 34 11.93 1.58 8.71
CA TYR A 34 10.54 1.80 9.10
C TYR A 34 9.71 2.29 7.89
N GLY A 35 10.33 3.03 6.98
CA GLY A 35 9.71 3.46 5.72
C GLY A 35 9.34 2.29 4.80
N LEU A 36 10.22 1.31 4.64
CA LEU A 36 9.99 0.10 3.84
C LEU A 36 8.85 -0.74 4.41
N ILE A 37 8.85 -1.00 5.72
CA ILE A 37 7.77 -1.74 6.38
C ILE A 37 6.45 -1.00 6.23
N SER A 38 6.40 0.30 6.52
CA SER A 38 5.18 1.10 6.40
C SER A 38 4.64 1.12 4.96
N ASN A 39 5.53 1.27 3.97
CA ASN A 39 5.14 1.23 2.56
C ASN A 39 4.66 -0.16 2.15
N LEU A 40 5.28 -1.24 2.62
CA LEU A 40 4.84 -2.60 2.34
C LEU A 40 3.46 -2.87 2.96
N THR A 41 3.22 -2.43 4.21
CA THR A 41 1.90 -2.50 4.83
C THR A 41 0.87 -1.69 4.04
N SER A 42 1.26 -0.53 3.48
CA SER A 42 0.36 0.28 2.64
C SER A 42 -0.17 -0.49 1.42
N GLN A 43 0.58 -1.49 0.92
CA GLN A 43 0.18 -2.27 -0.25
C GLN A 43 -1.08 -3.10 -0.02
N ILE A 44 -1.41 -3.47 1.22
CA ILE A 44 -2.68 -4.15 1.54
C ILE A 44 -3.86 -3.26 1.14
N PHE A 45 -3.79 -1.97 1.48
CA PHE A 45 -4.83 -1.00 1.15
C PHE A 45 -4.83 -0.64 -0.33
N TRP A 46 -3.65 -0.52 -0.94
CA TRP A 46 -3.53 -0.29 -2.38
C TRP A 46 -4.10 -1.46 -3.19
N LEU A 47 -3.90 -2.72 -2.77
CA LEU A 47 -4.47 -3.88 -3.44
C LEU A 47 -5.99 -3.83 -3.44
N TYR A 48 -6.60 -3.51 -2.28
CA TYR A 48 -8.03 -3.32 -2.19
C TYR A 48 -8.52 -2.17 -3.10
N ALA A 49 -7.91 -1.00 -2.99
CA ALA A 49 -8.33 0.20 -3.72
C ALA A 49 -8.17 0.03 -5.23
N SER A 50 -7.06 -0.55 -5.67
CA SER A 50 -6.75 -0.77 -7.08
C SER A 50 -7.59 -1.88 -7.69
N TYR A 51 -7.88 -2.96 -6.95
CA TYR A 51 -8.82 -3.99 -7.40
C TYR A 51 -10.22 -3.40 -7.62
N ARG A 52 -10.69 -2.58 -6.68
CA ARG A 52 -11.98 -1.90 -6.81
C ARG A 52 -12.00 -0.93 -8.00
N ALA A 53 -10.93 -0.15 -8.20
CA ALA A 53 -10.80 0.73 -9.38
C ALA A 53 -10.79 -0.05 -10.70
N TRP A 54 -10.20 -1.25 -10.73
CA TRP A 54 -10.31 -2.13 -11.89
C TRP A 54 -11.75 -2.59 -12.11
N LYS A 55 -12.46 -3.05 -11.08
CA LYS A 55 -13.83 -3.57 -11.24
C LYS A 55 -14.86 -2.48 -11.54
N GLU A 56 -14.72 -1.29 -10.97
CA GLU A 56 -15.72 -0.22 -11.07
C GLU A 56 -15.43 0.77 -12.21
N ALA A 57 -14.16 1.01 -12.54
CA ALA A 57 -13.75 2.01 -13.51
C ALA A 57 -12.87 1.44 -14.65
N ASN A 58 -12.73 0.10 -14.74
CA ASN A 58 -11.90 -0.60 -15.71
C ASN A 58 -10.42 -0.16 -15.72
N GLN A 59 -9.93 0.39 -14.61
CA GLN A 59 -8.56 0.87 -14.48
C GLN A 59 -7.59 -0.26 -14.11
N ILE A 60 -7.39 -1.23 -15.00
CA ILE A 60 -6.52 -2.39 -14.71
C ILE A 60 -5.05 -2.01 -14.46
N GLY A 61 -4.58 -0.92 -15.08
CA GLY A 61 -3.20 -0.46 -14.97
C GLY A 61 -2.78 -0.16 -13.52
N ILE A 62 -3.68 0.42 -12.71
CA ILE A 62 -3.36 0.74 -11.31
C ILE A 62 -3.23 -0.53 -10.45
N PHE A 63 -3.99 -1.57 -10.79
CA PHE A 63 -3.93 -2.87 -10.12
C PHE A 63 -2.62 -3.59 -10.43
N LEU A 64 -2.22 -3.65 -11.71
CA LEU A 64 -0.93 -4.23 -12.11
C LEU A 64 0.25 -3.46 -11.51
N ASN A 65 0.19 -2.12 -11.54
CA ASN A 65 1.22 -1.29 -10.90
C ASN A 65 1.34 -1.56 -9.40
N THR A 66 0.22 -1.72 -8.70
CA THR A 66 0.19 -2.08 -7.27
C THR A 66 0.89 -3.42 -7.02
N ILE A 67 0.61 -4.44 -7.84
CA ILE A 67 1.29 -5.74 -7.72
C ILE A 67 2.81 -5.59 -7.89
N MET A 68 3.25 -4.82 -8.89
CA MET A 68 4.67 -4.59 -9.14
C MET A 68 5.34 -3.85 -7.98
N ILE A 69 4.73 -2.79 -7.45
CA ILE A 69 5.24 -2.05 -6.29
C ILE A 69 5.31 -2.97 -5.05
N MET A 70 4.31 -3.82 -4.84
CA MET A 70 4.32 -4.79 -3.75
C MET A 70 5.52 -5.74 -3.86
N LEU A 71 5.83 -6.27 -5.04
CA LEU A 71 7.00 -7.13 -5.26
C LEU A 71 8.31 -6.38 -4.99
N ILE A 72 8.42 -5.13 -5.44
CA ILE A 72 9.60 -4.28 -5.21
C ILE A 72 9.80 -4.03 -3.72
N LEU A 73 8.75 -3.64 -3.00
CA LEU A 73 8.82 -3.38 -1.55
C LEU A 73 9.12 -4.66 -0.76
N PHE A 74 8.53 -5.78 -1.16
CA PHE A 74 8.82 -7.08 -0.56
C PHE A 74 10.30 -7.45 -0.75
N TYR A 75 10.82 -7.30 -1.96
CA TYR A 75 12.26 -7.48 -2.22
C TYR A 75 13.11 -6.51 -1.42
N GLY A 76 12.72 -5.24 -1.31
CA GLY A 76 13.42 -4.24 -0.49
C GLY A 76 13.48 -4.62 1.00
N VAL A 77 12.40 -5.19 1.53
CA VAL A 77 12.38 -5.73 2.90
C VAL A 77 13.24 -6.99 3.04
N LEU A 78 13.20 -7.92 2.09
CA LEU A 78 14.12 -9.07 2.16
C LEU A 78 15.58 -8.63 2.06
N ASN A 79 15.87 -7.69 1.18
CA ASN A 79 17.21 -7.18 0.97
C ASN A 79 17.77 -6.55 2.25
N TYR A 80 17.03 -5.60 2.84
CA TYR A 80 17.53 -4.84 3.98
C TYR A 80 17.74 -5.66 5.26
N TRP A 81 16.93 -6.70 5.51
CA TRP A 81 17.02 -7.48 6.76
C TRP A 81 17.70 -8.84 6.62
N ILE A 82 17.76 -9.45 5.43
CA ILE A 82 18.24 -10.83 5.25
C ILE A 82 19.49 -10.90 4.37
N LEU A 83 19.58 -10.06 3.33
CA LEU A 83 20.64 -10.16 2.32
C LEU A 83 21.75 -9.10 2.47
N SER A 84 21.61 -8.20 3.46
CA SER A 84 22.55 -7.11 3.79
C SER A 84 23.32 -7.43 5.06
#